data_AF-R9M792-F1
#
_entry.id   AF-R9M792-F1
#
_cell.length_a   1.000
_cell.length_b   1.000
_cell.length_c   1.000
_cell.angle_alpha   90.00
_cell.angle_beta   90.00
_cell.angle_gamma   90.00
#
_symmetry.space_group_name_H-M   'P 1'
#
loop_
_entity.id
_entity.type
_entity.pdbx_description
1 polymer ?
#
loop_
_entity_poly.entity_id
_entity_poly.type
_entity_poly.pdbx_seq_one_letter_code
_entity_poly.pdbx_strand_id
1 'polypeptide(L)'
;MEANEEYIRRKAYIEDQGSQRQKELSEEIWSLQEKLAKWDTMNLREVLSDLDPKMEDTFWSPELPSYEPKNYLAEIQNSKNFGLLKYLVRNGYIDENYAAYVSYFYPNSPTAQDRNFLLSITDRASLEYVYHLDQPDAVLECLEEADFFHREVRNFDLLSYLLRTKGPHLRTLLQSAATDQSAHTFFVEFWRTGRRSTRAFRFICALCQEHPEWFRIWCESKSILLEGEWRLFVLDALYFLPPERLSRINKENWLTERISDDPKFLQLDSPNVQRLIPALKALSVRFSQIDYREEDISLVREVCQENLYTLNLSMLKTAMAVIWSIPPAEVESRSYTHILRHPG
;
A
#
# COMPACT_ATOMS: atom_id res chain seq x y z
N MET A 1 5.16 -52.09 -66.92
CA MET A 1 5.85 -52.38 -65.65
C MET A 1 4.76 -52.73 -64.66
N GLU A 2 4.37 -54.01 -64.63
CA GLU A 2 3.37 -54.52 -63.68
C GLU A 2 4.00 -54.46 -62.29
N ALA A 3 3.34 -53.75 -61.37
CA ALA A 3 3.78 -53.71 -59.99
C ALA A 3 3.75 -55.14 -59.44
N ASN A 4 4.91 -55.60 -58.95
CA ASN A 4 5.09 -56.92 -58.35
C ASN A 4 3.98 -57.15 -57.31
N GLU A 5 3.08 -58.11 -57.56
CA GLU A 5 1.90 -58.37 -56.70
C GLU A 5 2.29 -58.63 -55.24
N GLU A 6 3.49 -59.19 -55.01
CA GLU A 6 4.03 -59.41 -53.67
C GLU A 6 4.30 -58.09 -52.94
N TYR A 7 4.77 -57.06 -53.64
CA TYR A 7 5.00 -55.73 -53.07
C TYR A 7 3.69 -55.07 -52.66
N ILE A 8 2.64 -55.18 -53.50
CA ILE A 8 1.31 -54.63 -53.18
C ILE A 8 0.73 -55.30 -51.93
N ARG A 9 0.83 -56.64 -51.83
CA ARG A 9 0.35 -57.39 -50.65
C ARG A 9 1.12 -57.03 -49.38
N ARG A 10 2.45 -56.93 -49.45
CA ARG A 10 3.28 -56.55 -48.30
C ARG A 10 3.00 -55.11 -47.84
N LYS A 11 2.82 -54.18 -48.78
CA LYS A 11 2.47 -52.79 -48.47
C LYS A 11 1.12 -52.69 -47.77
N ALA A 12 0.08 -53.35 -48.32
CA ALA A 12 -1.25 -53.37 -47.72
C ALA A 12 -1.25 -53.98 -46.30
N TYR A 13 -0.47 -55.06 -46.07
CA TYR A 13 -0.33 -55.67 -44.74
C TYR A 13 0.34 -54.72 -43.72
N ILE A 14 1.38 -53.98 -44.13
CA ILE A 14 2.06 -53.01 -43.25
C ILE A 14 1.15 -51.82 -42.95
N GLU A 15 0.39 -51.33 -43.93
CA GLU A 15 -0.57 -50.24 -43.75
C GLU A 15 -1.74 -50.64 -42.84
N ASP A 16 -2.22 -51.87 -42.95
CA ASP A 16 -3.26 -52.44 -42.09
C ASP A 16 -2.76 -52.61 -40.64
N GLN A 17 -1.56 -53.15 -40.44
CA GLN A 17 -0.93 -53.23 -39.10
C GLN A 17 -0.69 -51.85 -38.48
N GLY A 18 -0.27 -50.87 -39.28
CA GLY A 18 -0.09 -49.48 -38.83
C GLY A 18 -1.41 -48.85 -38.38
N SER A 19 -2.48 -49.06 -39.17
CA SER A 19 -3.82 -48.55 -38.89
C SER A 19 -4.42 -49.19 -37.64
N GLN A 20 -4.24 -50.50 -37.48
CA GLN A 20 -4.68 -51.24 -36.30
C GLN A 20 -3.99 -50.72 -35.02
N ARG A 21 -2.67 -50.53 -35.07
CA ARG A 21 -1.92 -50.01 -33.93
C ARG A 21 -2.26 -48.56 -33.59
N GLN A 22 -2.54 -47.74 -34.59
CA GLN A 22 -3.01 -46.36 -34.40
C GLN A 22 -4.38 -46.34 -33.71
N LYS A 23 -5.27 -47.28 -34.06
CA LYS A 23 -6.58 -47.44 -33.42
C LYS A 23 -6.44 -47.85 -31.94
N GLU A 24 -5.61 -48.85 -31.66
CA GLU A 24 -5.32 -49.29 -30.28
C GLU A 24 -4.76 -48.15 -29.42
N LEU A 25 -3.81 -47.38 -29.93
CA LEU A 25 -3.27 -46.21 -29.22
C LEU A 25 -4.31 -45.10 -29.02
N SER A 26 -5.21 -44.90 -29.99
CA SER A 26 -6.26 -43.88 -29.88
C SER A 26 -7.30 -44.27 -28.83
N GLU A 27 -7.67 -45.55 -28.76
CA GLU A 27 -8.54 -46.10 -27.72
C GLU A 27 -7.88 -45.98 -26.34
N GLU A 28 -6.57 -46.25 -26.24
CA GLU A 28 -5.81 -46.08 -25.00
C GLU A 28 -5.77 -44.62 -24.55
N ILE A 29 -5.47 -43.67 -25.45
CA ILE A 29 -5.49 -42.23 -25.15
C ILE A 29 -6.88 -41.79 -24.68
N TRP A 30 -7.94 -42.22 -25.38
CA TRP A 30 -9.30 -41.89 -24.99
C TRP A 30 -9.62 -42.41 -23.59
N SER A 31 -9.24 -43.66 -23.28
CA SER A 31 -9.43 -44.25 -21.95
C SER A 31 -8.64 -43.52 -20.85
N LEU A 32 -7.44 -43.03 -21.16
CA LEU A 32 -6.61 -42.26 -20.23
C LEU A 32 -7.18 -40.86 -20.00
N GLN A 33 -7.72 -40.22 -21.04
CA GLN A 33 -8.39 -38.93 -20.94
C GLN A 33 -9.68 -39.02 -20.10
N GLU A 34 -10.46 -40.09 -20.28
CA GLU A 34 -11.65 -40.35 -19.48
C GLU A 34 -11.28 -40.56 -18.00
N LYS A 35 -10.21 -41.31 -17.73
CA LYS A 35 -9.68 -41.45 -16.36
C LYS A 35 -9.25 -40.12 -15.79
N LEU A 36 -8.48 -39.29 -16.51
CA LEU A 36 -8.08 -37.96 -16.04
C LEU A 36 -9.28 -37.08 -15.67
N ALA A 37 -10.28 -37.01 -16.55
CA ALA A 37 -11.50 -36.24 -16.28
C ALA A 37 -12.27 -36.74 -15.06
N LYS A 38 -12.27 -38.06 -14.81
CA LYS A 38 -12.86 -38.65 -13.59
C LYS A 38 -12.10 -38.20 -12.36
N TRP A 39 -10.77 -38.29 -12.37
CA TRP A 39 -9.89 -37.94 -11.25
C TRP A 39 -10.01 -36.46 -10.85
N ASP A 40 -10.17 -35.56 -11.82
CA ASP A 40 -10.37 -34.12 -11.56
C ASP A 40 -11.66 -33.80 -10.78
N THR A 41 -12.62 -34.73 -10.76
CA THR A 41 -13.92 -34.54 -10.08
C THR A 41 -14.05 -35.31 -8.78
N MET A 42 -13.07 -36.16 -8.45
CA MET A 42 -13.11 -37.00 -7.26
C MET A 42 -12.71 -36.23 -6.00
N ASN A 43 -13.45 -36.48 -4.92
CA ASN A 43 -13.00 -36.07 -3.59
C ASN A 43 -11.95 -37.05 -3.03
N LEU A 44 -11.26 -36.65 -1.98
CA LEU A 44 -10.15 -37.36 -1.37
C LEU A 44 -10.55 -38.77 -0.87
N ARG A 45 -11.80 -38.94 -0.43
CA ARG A 45 -12.36 -40.25 -0.06
C ARG A 45 -12.51 -41.16 -1.28
N GLU A 46 -13.01 -40.63 -2.39
CA GLU A 46 -13.18 -41.37 -3.65
C GLU A 46 -11.83 -41.78 -4.24
N VAL A 47 -10.85 -40.85 -4.25
CA VAL A 47 -9.48 -41.15 -4.69
C VAL A 47 -8.89 -42.30 -3.87
N LEU A 48 -8.93 -42.19 -2.53
CA LEU A 48 -8.38 -43.23 -1.64
C LEU A 48 -9.06 -44.60 -1.82
N SER A 49 -10.32 -44.63 -2.25
CA SER A 49 -11.03 -45.89 -2.51
C SER A 49 -10.66 -46.56 -3.83
N ASP A 50 -10.19 -45.78 -4.81
CA ASP A 50 -9.75 -46.26 -6.13
C ASP A 50 -8.23 -46.58 -6.18
N LEU A 51 -7.46 -46.24 -5.14
CA LEU A 51 -6.01 -46.53 -5.05
C LEU A 51 -5.70 -48.00 -4.74
N ASP A 52 -4.64 -48.52 -5.35
CA ASP A 52 -4.05 -49.79 -4.95
C ASP A 52 -3.22 -49.65 -3.64
N PRO A 53 -2.93 -50.75 -2.92
CA PRO A 53 -2.22 -50.68 -1.65
C PRO A 53 -0.83 -50.03 -1.70
N LYS A 54 -0.12 -50.11 -2.84
CA LYS A 54 1.23 -49.52 -2.98
C LYS A 54 1.13 -48.01 -3.23
N MET A 55 0.16 -47.59 -4.04
CA MET A 55 -0.09 -46.18 -4.29
C MET A 55 -0.61 -45.49 -3.02
N GLU A 56 -1.44 -46.18 -2.23
CA GLU A 56 -1.93 -45.65 -0.97
C GLU A 56 -0.81 -45.46 0.06
N ASP A 57 0.14 -46.40 0.18
CA ASP A 57 1.31 -46.23 1.05
C ASP A 57 2.15 -44.99 0.67
N THR A 58 2.23 -44.71 -0.64
CA THR A 58 2.90 -43.51 -1.18
C THR A 58 2.13 -42.24 -0.81
N PHE A 59 0.80 -42.25 -0.90
CA PHE A 59 -0.05 -41.13 -0.48
C PHE A 59 0.18 -40.74 0.99
N TRP A 60 0.33 -41.74 1.87
CA TRP A 60 0.57 -41.50 3.30
C TRP A 60 2.03 -41.18 3.66
N SER A 61 2.93 -41.16 2.67
CA SER A 61 4.37 -40.91 2.85
C SER A 61 4.91 -39.95 1.78
N PRO A 62 4.37 -38.72 1.67
CA PRO A 62 4.79 -37.78 0.64
C PRO A 62 6.21 -37.27 0.86
N GLU A 63 6.88 -36.87 -0.22
CA GLU A 63 8.09 -36.05 -0.12
C GLU A 63 7.68 -34.65 0.36
N LEU A 64 8.26 -34.22 1.50
CA LEU A 64 7.97 -32.90 2.06
C LEU A 64 8.86 -31.81 1.43
N PRO A 65 8.35 -30.57 1.32
CA PRO A 65 9.14 -29.42 0.90
C PRO A 65 10.36 -29.17 1.81
N SER A 66 11.39 -28.50 1.29
CA SER A 66 12.66 -28.27 2.00
C SER A 66 12.56 -27.40 3.26
N TYR A 67 11.46 -26.67 3.43
CA TYR A 67 11.20 -25.85 4.62
C TYR A 67 10.62 -26.64 5.79
N GLU A 68 10.12 -27.87 5.57
CA GLU A 68 9.59 -28.71 6.64
C GLU A 68 10.74 -29.31 7.47
N PRO A 69 10.59 -29.40 8.81
CA PRO A 69 11.59 -30.06 9.65
C PRO A 69 11.83 -31.50 9.21
N LYS A 70 13.09 -31.95 9.21
CA LYS A 70 13.49 -33.30 8.77
C LYS A 70 12.70 -34.46 9.41
N ASN A 71 12.11 -34.26 10.58
CA ASN A 71 11.38 -35.28 11.34
C ASN A 71 9.86 -35.09 11.33
N TYR A 72 9.32 -34.08 10.64
CA TYR A 72 7.91 -33.70 10.72
C TYR A 72 6.96 -34.85 10.35
N LEU A 73 7.20 -35.50 9.19
CA LEU A 73 6.41 -36.65 8.76
C LEU A 73 6.51 -37.82 9.76
N ALA A 74 7.71 -38.06 10.28
CA ALA A 74 7.95 -39.15 11.22
C ALA A 74 7.22 -38.91 12.56
N GLU A 75 7.10 -37.67 13.03
CA GLU A 75 6.34 -37.34 14.23
C GLU A 75 4.84 -37.64 14.06
N ILE A 76 4.27 -37.31 12.90
CA ILE A 76 2.87 -37.59 12.57
C ILE A 76 2.65 -39.11 12.43
N GLN A 77 3.49 -39.80 11.66
CA GLN A 77 3.33 -41.23 11.38
C GLN A 77 3.53 -42.11 12.62
N ASN A 78 4.43 -41.72 13.53
CA ASN A 78 4.66 -42.44 14.78
C ASN A 78 3.64 -42.10 15.88
N SER A 79 2.73 -41.15 15.64
CA SER A 79 1.66 -40.82 16.58
C SER A 79 0.69 -41.99 16.73
N LYS A 80 0.25 -42.25 17.96
CA LYS A 80 -0.83 -43.22 18.26
C LYS A 80 -2.13 -42.92 17.51
N ASN A 81 -2.33 -41.65 17.12
CA ASN A 81 -3.52 -41.18 16.44
C ASN A 81 -3.42 -41.28 14.90
N PHE A 82 -2.28 -41.70 14.34
CA PHE A 82 -2.12 -41.76 12.88
C PHE A 82 -3.10 -42.73 12.22
N GLY A 83 -3.36 -43.89 12.86
CA GLY A 83 -4.38 -44.82 12.38
C GLY A 83 -5.80 -44.22 12.39
N LEU A 84 -6.12 -43.41 13.40
CA LEU A 84 -7.38 -42.68 13.47
C LEU A 84 -7.48 -41.63 12.36
N LEU A 85 -6.40 -40.88 12.10
CA LEU A 85 -6.34 -39.91 10.99
C LEU A 85 -6.65 -40.60 9.65
N LYS A 86 -5.97 -41.71 9.35
CA LYS A 86 -6.24 -42.50 8.13
C LYS A 86 -7.70 -42.92 8.03
N TYR A 87 -8.28 -43.38 9.14
CA TYR A 87 -9.69 -43.76 9.18
C TYR A 87 -10.62 -42.58 8.89
N LEU A 88 -10.39 -41.43 9.51
CA LEU A 88 -11.22 -40.25 9.33
C LEU A 88 -11.20 -39.74 7.88
N VAL A 89 -10.01 -39.68 7.28
CA VAL A 89 -9.85 -39.26 5.88
C VAL A 89 -10.46 -40.26 4.91
N ARG A 90 -10.18 -41.57 5.07
CA ARG A 90 -10.75 -42.64 4.20
C ARG A 90 -12.28 -42.66 4.17
N ASN A 91 -12.92 -42.26 5.28
CA ASN A 91 -14.38 -42.25 5.36
C ASN A 91 -15.00 -40.88 5.07
N GLY A 92 -14.20 -39.86 4.76
CA GLY A 92 -14.67 -38.49 4.50
C GLY A 92 -15.20 -37.78 5.75
N TYR A 93 -14.71 -38.14 6.94
CA TYR A 93 -15.02 -37.45 8.19
C TYR A 93 -14.17 -36.20 8.41
N ILE A 94 -13.09 -36.05 7.63
CA ILE A 94 -12.33 -34.81 7.50
C ILE A 94 -12.59 -34.31 6.09
N ASP A 95 -13.09 -33.08 6.00
CA ASP A 95 -13.30 -32.38 4.73
C ASP A 95 -11.95 -32.12 4.05
N GLU A 96 -11.86 -32.26 2.73
CA GLU A 96 -10.62 -31.99 1.99
C GLU A 96 -10.24 -30.51 1.99
N ASN A 97 -11.21 -29.62 2.19
CA ASN A 97 -11.05 -28.20 2.43
C ASN A 97 -10.87 -27.89 3.92
N TYR A 98 -10.65 -28.88 4.79
CA TYR A 98 -10.44 -28.67 6.22
C TYR A 98 -9.29 -27.72 6.55
N ALA A 99 -8.28 -27.62 5.69
CA ALA A 99 -7.24 -26.60 5.82
C ALA A 99 -7.78 -25.15 5.72
N ALA A 100 -8.84 -24.93 4.95
CA ALA A 100 -9.53 -23.64 4.90
C ALA A 100 -10.32 -23.36 6.20
N TYR A 101 -10.78 -24.42 6.90
CA TYR A 101 -11.56 -24.30 8.13
C TYR A 101 -10.71 -24.26 9.41
N VAL A 102 -9.55 -24.91 9.42
CA VAL A 102 -8.73 -25.09 10.63
C VAL A 102 -7.36 -24.50 10.41
N SER A 103 -7.19 -23.32 10.99
CA SER A 103 -5.97 -22.56 11.01
C SER A 103 -4.84 -23.32 11.68
N TYR A 104 -4.04 -24.05 10.88
CA TYR A 104 -2.73 -24.46 11.35
C TYR A 104 -1.83 -23.22 11.39
N PHE A 105 -1.41 -22.89 12.61
CA PHE A 105 -0.50 -21.81 12.97
C PHE A 105 0.93 -22.30 12.73
N TYR A 106 1.48 -22.02 11.55
CA TYR A 106 2.93 -22.00 11.41
C TYR A 106 3.46 -20.67 11.97
N PRO A 107 4.74 -20.59 12.38
CA PRO A 107 5.34 -19.37 12.92
C PRO A 107 5.26 -18.11 12.04
N ASN A 108 4.80 -18.22 10.79
CA ASN A 108 4.54 -17.12 9.85
C ASN A 108 3.16 -17.19 9.19
N SER A 109 2.22 -17.98 9.73
CA SER A 109 0.87 -18.05 9.18
C SER A 109 0.05 -16.85 9.65
N PRO A 110 -0.77 -16.23 8.76
CA PRO A 110 -1.65 -15.15 9.15
C PRO A 110 -2.51 -15.54 10.36
N THR A 111 -2.62 -14.63 11.33
CA THR A 111 -3.47 -14.81 12.51
C THR A 111 -4.94 -14.93 12.11
N ALA A 112 -5.82 -15.33 13.03
CA ALA A 112 -7.27 -15.32 12.74
C ALA A 112 -7.76 -13.93 12.29
N GLN A 113 -7.17 -12.87 12.84
CA GLN A 113 -7.46 -11.49 12.49
C GLN A 113 -6.97 -11.15 11.07
N ASP A 114 -5.72 -11.48 10.76
CA ASP A 114 -5.15 -11.27 9.43
C ASP A 114 -5.88 -12.10 8.35
N ARG A 115 -6.35 -13.31 8.68
CA ARG A 115 -7.14 -14.14 7.78
C ARG A 115 -8.51 -13.55 7.50
N ASN A 116 -9.18 -12.99 8.50
CA ASN A 116 -10.45 -12.30 8.30
C ASN A 116 -10.27 -11.11 7.34
N PHE A 117 -9.14 -10.42 7.42
CA PHE A 117 -8.79 -9.39 6.45
C PHE A 117 -8.57 -9.96 5.04
N LEU A 118 -7.79 -11.04 4.88
CA LEU A 118 -7.59 -11.70 3.58
C LEU A 118 -8.90 -12.21 2.97
N LEU A 119 -9.75 -12.86 3.77
CA LEU A 119 -11.09 -13.30 3.36
C LEU A 119 -11.95 -12.12 2.91
N SER A 120 -11.88 -10.99 3.61
CA SER A 120 -12.62 -9.78 3.23
C SER A 120 -12.28 -9.28 1.82
N ILE A 121 -11.04 -9.50 1.38
CA ILE A 121 -10.58 -9.15 0.03
C ILE A 121 -11.17 -10.13 -0.99
N THR A 122 -11.08 -11.43 -0.72
CA THR A 122 -11.66 -12.49 -1.57
C THR A 122 -13.17 -12.34 -1.72
N ASP A 123 -13.86 -12.07 -0.60
CA ASP A 123 -15.32 -11.94 -0.52
C ASP A 123 -15.85 -10.58 -1.00
N ARG A 124 -14.97 -9.65 -1.41
CA ARG A 124 -15.34 -8.26 -1.79
C ARG A 124 -16.12 -7.53 -0.71
N ALA A 125 -15.79 -7.81 0.55
CA ALA A 125 -16.48 -7.32 1.74
C ALA A 125 -15.58 -6.36 2.52
N SER A 126 -15.46 -5.11 2.06
CA SER A 126 -14.55 -4.12 2.66
C SER A 126 -14.72 -3.96 4.17
N LEU A 127 -13.61 -4.12 4.90
CA LEU A 127 -13.50 -3.77 6.32
C LEU A 127 -13.17 -2.28 6.50
N GLU A 128 -13.21 -1.81 7.75
CA GLU A 128 -12.76 -0.46 8.11
C GLU A 128 -11.26 -0.29 7.90
N TYR A 129 -10.83 0.92 7.51
CA TYR A 129 -9.41 1.21 7.27
C TYR A 129 -8.51 0.99 8.49
N VAL A 130 -9.09 1.13 9.69
CA VAL A 130 -8.42 0.97 10.99
C VAL A 130 -8.41 -0.48 11.49
N TYR A 131 -8.92 -1.43 10.71
CA TYR A 131 -8.87 -2.85 11.07
C TYR A 131 -7.43 -3.25 11.39
N HIS A 132 -7.20 -3.81 12.58
CA HIS A 132 -5.85 -4.08 13.03
C HIS A 132 -5.29 -5.34 12.34
N LEU A 133 -4.03 -5.30 11.92
CA LEU A 133 -3.30 -6.47 11.42
C LEU A 133 -2.18 -6.84 12.40
N ASP A 134 -2.16 -8.10 12.82
CA ASP A 134 -1.17 -8.62 13.76
C ASP A 134 0.17 -8.83 13.03
N GLN A 135 0.13 -9.39 11.82
CA GLN A 135 1.30 -9.69 10.98
C GLN A 135 1.13 -9.15 9.55
N PRO A 136 1.31 -7.82 9.33
CA PRO A 136 1.19 -7.22 7.99
C PRO A 136 2.17 -7.77 6.95
N ASP A 137 3.29 -8.34 7.38
CA ASP A 137 4.26 -9.03 6.55
C ASP A 137 3.72 -10.35 6.00
N ALA A 138 3.11 -11.19 6.84
CA ALA A 138 2.47 -12.42 6.41
C ALA A 138 1.26 -12.15 5.51
N VAL A 139 0.48 -11.10 5.81
CA VAL A 139 -0.61 -10.64 4.93
C VAL A 139 -0.07 -10.26 3.56
N LEU A 140 1.02 -9.49 3.50
CA LEU A 140 1.62 -9.05 2.24
C LEU A 140 2.06 -10.23 1.36
N GLU A 141 2.61 -11.30 1.96
CA GLU A 141 3.03 -12.51 1.23
C GLU A 141 1.86 -13.27 0.59
N CYS A 142 0.63 -13.09 1.09
CA CYS A 142 -0.58 -13.70 0.54
C CYS A 142 -1.28 -12.85 -0.54
N LEU A 143 -0.87 -11.60 -0.75
CA LEU A 143 -1.50 -10.70 -1.70
C LEU A 143 -0.83 -10.78 -3.08
N GLU A 144 -1.66 -10.84 -4.13
CA GLU A 144 -1.22 -10.68 -5.50
C GLU A 144 -1.14 -9.20 -5.89
N GLU A 145 -0.42 -8.88 -6.97
CA GLU A 145 -0.29 -7.50 -7.43
C GLU A 145 -1.65 -6.87 -7.80
N ALA A 146 -2.56 -7.68 -8.34
CA ALA A 146 -3.92 -7.25 -8.71
C ALA A 146 -4.75 -6.82 -7.47
N ASP A 147 -4.48 -7.39 -6.30
CA ASP A 147 -5.25 -7.11 -5.09
C ASP A 147 -5.12 -5.65 -4.64
N PHE A 148 -3.97 -5.02 -4.89
CA PHE A 148 -3.71 -3.62 -4.53
C PHE A 148 -4.62 -2.61 -5.24
N PHE A 149 -5.30 -3.01 -6.31
CA PHE A 149 -6.29 -2.19 -6.99
C PHE A 149 -7.70 -2.32 -6.38
N HIS A 150 -7.89 -3.27 -5.47
CA HIS A 150 -9.15 -3.51 -4.80
C HIS A 150 -9.34 -2.58 -3.59
N ARG A 151 -10.60 -2.25 -3.29
CA ARG A 151 -10.92 -1.33 -2.19
C ARG A 151 -10.63 -1.98 -0.84
N GLU A 152 -10.82 -3.29 -0.76
CA GLU A 152 -10.72 -4.12 0.44
C GLU A 152 -9.30 -4.16 1.01
N VAL A 153 -8.27 -4.03 0.17
CA VAL A 153 -6.85 -4.01 0.58
C VAL A 153 -6.47 -2.73 1.34
N ARG A 154 -7.31 -1.68 1.29
CA ARG A 154 -7.00 -0.36 1.86
C ARG A 154 -7.06 -0.38 3.39
N ASN A 155 -5.93 -0.73 4.00
CA ASN A 155 -5.76 -0.87 5.44
C ASN A 155 -4.59 -0.03 5.96
N PHE A 156 -4.74 0.62 7.13
CA PHE A 156 -3.73 1.50 7.70
C PHE A 156 -2.49 0.77 8.22
N ASP A 157 -2.62 -0.41 8.81
CA ASP A 157 -1.47 -1.20 9.27
C ASP A 157 -0.68 -1.72 8.08
N LEU A 158 -1.37 -2.19 7.03
CA LEU A 158 -0.74 -2.60 5.77
C LEU A 158 0.00 -1.43 5.11
N LEU A 159 -0.63 -0.26 4.96
CA LEU A 159 0.04 0.92 4.39
C LEU A 159 1.24 1.36 5.25
N SER A 160 1.12 1.33 6.58
CA SER A 160 2.22 1.65 7.49
C SER A 160 3.40 0.69 7.33
N TYR A 161 3.12 -0.60 7.11
CA TYR A 161 4.12 -1.61 6.82
C TYR A 161 4.80 -1.37 5.46
N LEU A 162 4.03 -1.12 4.40
CA LEU A 162 4.55 -0.82 3.06
C LEU A 162 5.44 0.44 3.04
N LEU A 163 5.07 1.47 3.80
CA LEU A 163 5.87 2.69 3.94
C LEU A 163 7.21 2.47 4.66
N ARG A 164 7.33 1.41 5.47
CA ARG A 164 8.58 1.01 6.13
C ARG A 164 9.51 0.28 5.18
N THR A 165 8.98 -0.68 4.44
CA THR A 165 9.76 -1.57 3.56
C THR A 165 10.09 -0.91 2.22
N LYS A 166 9.25 0.03 1.75
CA LYS A 166 9.40 0.78 0.48
C LYS A 166 9.56 -0.14 -0.75
N GLY A 167 8.87 -1.29 -0.73
CA GLY A 167 8.86 -2.24 -1.84
C GLY A 167 7.97 -1.81 -3.02
N PRO A 168 7.95 -2.60 -4.12
CA PRO A 168 7.14 -2.32 -5.30
C PRO A 168 5.64 -2.21 -5.00
N HIS A 169 5.12 -3.00 -4.05
CA HIS A 169 3.72 -2.98 -3.62
C HIS A 169 3.24 -1.61 -3.12
N LEU A 170 4.12 -0.79 -2.52
CA LEU A 170 3.76 0.57 -2.14
C LEU A 170 3.40 1.42 -3.37
N ARG A 171 4.15 1.26 -4.47
CA ARG A 171 3.87 1.98 -5.72
C ARG A 171 2.58 1.51 -6.33
N THR A 172 2.33 0.21 -6.37
CA THR A 172 1.07 -0.37 -6.88
C THR A 172 -0.13 0.14 -6.10
N LEU A 173 -0.04 0.15 -4.76
CA LEU A 173 -1.10 0.69 -3.91
C LEU A 173 -1.32 2.19 -4.14
N LEU A 174 -0.25 2.99 -4.26
CA LEU A 174 -0.39 4.40 -4.60
C LEU A 174 -1.07 4.54 -5.97
N GLN A 175 -0.60 3.84 -7.00
CA GLN A 175 -1.15 3.87 -8.36
C GLN A 175 -2.64 3.53 -8.42
N SER A 176 -3.19 2.78 -7.47
CA SER A 176 -4.63 2.50 -7.41
C SER A 176 -5.48 3.77 -7.36
N ALA A 177 -4.95 4.89 -6.85
CA ALA A 177 -5.65 6.17 -6.83
C ALA A 177 -5.71 6.88 -8.18
N ALA A 178 -4.88 6.51 -9.16
CA ALA A 178 -5.03 7.00 -10.52
C ALA A 178 -6.27 6.40 -11.22
N THR A 179 -6.69 5.20 -10.81
CA THR A 179 -7.84 4.49 -11.40
C THR A 179 -9.11 4.60 -10.56
N ASP A 180 -8.99 4.72 -9.24
CA ASP A 180 -10.12 4.83 -8.31
C ASP A 180 -9.97 6.04 -7.38
N GLN A 181 -10.81 7.05 -7.61
CA GLN A 181 -10.82 8.29 -6.84
C GLN A 181 -11.05 8.06 -5.34
N SER A 182 -11.75 6.98 -4.95
CA SER A 182 -12.01 6.68 -3.54
C SER A 182 -10.73 6.29 -2.77
N ALA A 183 -9.66 5.90 -3.46
CA ALA A 183 -8.36 5.65 -2.83
C ALA A 183 -7.73 6.95 -2.28
N HIS A 184 -8.00 8.12 -2.89
CA HIS A 184 -7.57 9.40 -2.31
C HIS A 184 -8.18 9.64 -0.93
N THR A 185 -9.44 9.24 -0.73
CA THR A 185 -10.10 9.34 0.58
C THR A 185 -9.36 8.50 1.61
N PHE A 186 -9.01 7.25 1.27
CA PHE A 186 -8.21 6.38 2.13
C PHE A 186 -6.87 7.00 2.53
N PHE A 187 -6.11 7.54 1.57
CA PHE A 187 -4.81 8.14 1.87
C PHE A 187 -4.89 9.41 2.71
N VAL A 188 -5.92 10.22 2.48
CA VAL A 188 -6.16 11.43 3.27
C VAL A 188 -6.57 11.07 4.69
N GLU A 189 -7.45 10.08 4.87
CA GLU A 189 -7.79 9.58 6.21
C GLU A 189 -6.57 8.98 6.93
N PHE A 190 -5.70 8.29 6.19
CA PHE A 190 -4.43 7.79 6.74
C PHE A 190 -3.56 8.93 7.28
N TRP A 191 -3.40 10.02 6.51
CA TRP A 191 -2.67 11.20 6.95
C TRP A 191 -3.37 11.88 8.15
N ARG A 192 -4.69 12.10 8.07
CA ARG A 192 -5.47 12.82 9.08
C ARG A 192 -5.39 12.15 10.44
N THR A 193 -5.59 10.84 10.49
CA THR A 193 -5.50 10.03 11.73
C THR A 193 -4.06 9.87 12.23
N GLY A 194 -3.06 10.11 11.37
CA GLY A 194 -1.64 9.86 11.63
C GLY A 194 -0.81 11.11 11.81
N ARG A 195 -1.41 12.30 11.86
CA ARG A 195 -0.67 13.57 11.89
C ARG A 195 0.34 13.61 13.02
N ARG A 196 1.47 14.28 12.76
CA ARG A 196 2.60 14.43 13.70
C ARG A 196 3.23 13.11 14.16
N SER A 197 3.03 12.01 13.41
CA SER A 197 3.66 10.72 13.68
C SER A 197 4.72 10.34 12.64
N THR A 198 5.51 9.31 12.94
CA THR A 198 6.48 8.73 12.00
C THR A 198 5.82 8.12 10.76
N ARG A 199 4.57 7.62 10.85
CA ARG A 199 3.84 7.10 9.69
C ARG A 199 3.41 8.22 8.74
N ALA A 200 2.97 9.38 9.25
CA ALA A 200 2.68 10.54 8.42
C ALA A 200 3.93 11.09 7.74
N PHE A 201 5.06 11.15 8.46
CA PHE A 201 6.37 11.51 7.87
C PHE A 201 6.71 10.61 6.68
N ARG A 202 6.66 9.29 6.86
CA ARG A 202 6.97 8.33 5.78
C ARG A 202 5.99 8.47 4.61
N PHE A 203 4.71 8.65 4.91
CA PHE A 203 3.67 8.81 3.91
C PHE A 203 3.87 10.06 3.05
N ILE A 204 4.04 11.23 3.66
CA ILE A 204 4.29 12.49 2.92
C ILE A 204 5.57 12.36 2.09
N CYS A 205 6.63 11.76 2.64
CA CYS A 205 7.86 11.51 1.89
C CYS A 205 7.66 10.63 0.67
N ALA A 206 6.83 9.57 0.77
CA ALA A 206 6.53 8.66 -0.32
C ALA A 206 5.62 9.30 -1.37
N LEU A 207 4.54 9.94 -0.92
CA LEU A 207 3.58 10.65 -1.79
C LEU A 207 4.28 11.71 -2.62
N CYS A 208 5.04 12.62 -2.00
CA CYS A 208 5.75 13.67 -2.73
C CYS A 208 6.86 13.13 -3.62
N GLN A 209 7.36 11.90 -3.36
CA GLN A 209 8.40 11.24 -4.16
C GLN A 209 7.82 10.52 -5.39
N GLU A 210 6.67 9.87 -5.27
CA GLU A 210 6.09 9.09 -6.38
C GLU A 210 5.08 9.93 -7.18
N HIS A 211 4.29 10.77 -6.51
CA HIS A 211 3.19 11.57 -7.08
C HIS A 211 3.19 13.04 -6.59
N PRO A 212 4.21 13.84 -6.95
CA PRO A 212 4.28 15.26 -6.53
C PRO A 212 3.07 16.09 -6.97
N GLU A 213 2.44 15.75 -8.09
CA GLU A 213 1.24 16.40 -8.62
C GLU A 213 0.02 16.26 -7.70
N TRP A 214 -0.11 15.13 -6.98
CA TRP A 214 -1.22 14.94 -6.05
C TRP A 214 -1.17 15.90 -4.88
N PHE A 215 0.04 16.29 -4.46
CA PHE A 215 0.19 17.25 -3.39
C PHE A 215 -0.50 18.59 -3.73
N ARG A 216 -0.35 19.06 -4.98
CA ARG A 216 -1.05 20.26 -5.48
C ARG A 216 -2.56 20.01 -5.57
N ILE A 217 -2.96 18.91 -6.23
CA ILE A 217 -4.38 18.57 -6.44
C ILE A 217 -5.13 18.53 -5.10
N TRP A 218 -4.55 17.94 -4.06
CA TRP A 218 -5.19 17.82 -2.75
C TRP A 218 -5.31 19.18 -2.06
N CYS A 219 -4.29 20.04 -2.16
CA CYS A 219 -4.33 21.38 -1.59
C CYS A 219 -5.35 22.31 -2.28
N GLU A 220 -5.59 22.10 -3.59
CA GLU A 220 -6.53 22.90 -4.39
C GLU A 220 -7.96 22.35 -4.34
N SER A 221 -8.14 21.04 -4.11
CA SER A 221 -9.44 20.38 -4.12
C SER A 221 -10.14 20.36 -2.75
N LYS A 222 -11.29 21.04 -2.67
CA LYS A 222 -12.17 21.02 -1.50
C LYS A 222 -12.88 19.68 -1.27
N SER A 223 -12.89 18.78 -2.26
CA SER A 223 -13.50 17.45 -2.11
C SER A 223 -12.57 16.43 -1.45
N ILE A 224 -11.27 16.74 -1.37
CA ILE A 224 -10.25 15.84 -0.84
C ILE A 224 -9.83 16.30 0.56
N LEU A 225 -9.35 17.55 0.68
CA LEU A 225 -9.02 18.17 1.95
C LEU A 225 -10.13 19.14 2.36
N LEU A 226 -10.56 19.06 3.61
CA LEU A 226 -11.54 19.98 4.19
C LEU A 226 -10.95 21.40 4.30
N GLU A 227 -11.83 22.38 4.51
CA GLU A 227 -11.41 23.77 4.62
C GLU A 227 -10.37 23.95 5.76
N GLY A 228 -9.22 24.54 5.41
CA GLY A 228 -8.10 24.72 6.32
C GLY A 228 -7.16 23.52 6.46
N GLU A 229 -7.56 22.29 6.09
CA GLU A 229 -6.69 21.12 6.17
C GLU A 229 -5.47 21.22 5.24
N TRP A 230 -5.61 21.91 4.10
CA TRP A 230 -4.49 22.14 3.20
C TRP A 230 -3.32 22.86 3.90
N ARG A 231 -3.58 23.79 4.84
CA ARG A 231 -2.53 24.47 5.61
C ARG A 231 -1.76 23.47 6.47
N LEU A 232 -2.49 22.59 7.12
CA LEU A 232 -1.94 21.54 7.98
C LEU A 232 -1.12 20.54 7.17
N PHE A 233 -1.59 20.18 5.99
CA PHE A 233 -0.90 19.28 5.07
C PHE A 233 0.39 19.89 4.52
N VAL A 234 0.33 21.16 4.09
CA VAL A 234 1.51 21.95 3.71
C VAL A 234 2.49 22.06 4.86
N LEU A 235 2.02 22.38 6.07
CA LEU A 235 2.86 22.51 7.25
C LEU A 235 3.61 21.21 7.58
N ASP A 236 2.93 20.07 7.52
CA ASP A 236 3.56 18.78 7.71
C ASP A 236 4.64 18.53 6.64
N ALA A 237 4.41 18.91 5.38
CA ALA A 237 5.43 18.82 4.33
C ALA A 237 6.64 19.74 4.58
N LEU A 238 6.42 20.99 5.03
CA LEU A 238 7.50 21.92 5.38
C LEU A 238 8.34 21.40 6.55
N TYR A 239 7.75 20.67 7.49
CA TYR A 239 8.47 20.06 8.60
C TYR A 239 9.24 18.80 8.22
N PHE A 240 8.73 18.02 7.27
CA PHE A 240 9.24 16.68 6.98
C PHE A 240 10.18 16.63 5.78
N LEU A 241 10.01 17.51 4.79
CA LEU A 241 10.75 17.43 3.54
C LEU A 241 12.00 18.33 3.56
N PRO A 242 13.12 17.86 3.01
CA PRO A 242 14.28 18.70 2.78
C PRO A 242 14.03 19.69 1.62
N PRO A 243 14.81 20.79 1.53
CA PRO A 243 14.65 21.84 0.54
C PRO A 243 14.52 21.35 -0.90
N GLU A 244 15.33 20.36 -1.31
CA GLU A 244 15.36 19.84 -2.68
C GLU A 244 14.02 19.19 -3.06
N ARG A 245 13.36 18.52 -2.10
CA ARG A 245 12.04 17.92 -2.31
C ARG A 245 10.94 18.97 -2.33
N LEU A 246 11.05 20.01 -1.49
CA LEU A 246 10.13 21.14 -1.48
C LEU A 246 10.11 21.87 -2.82
N SER A 247 11.28 22.12 -3.41
CA SER A 247 11.37 22.72 -4.76
C SER A 247 10.70 21.86 -5.82
N ARG A 248 10.73 20.52 -5.68
CA ARG A 248 10.14 19.59 -6.65
C ARG A 248 8.61 19.59 -6.63
N ILE A 249 8.00 19.75 -5.46
CA ILE A 249 6.54 19.88 -5.34
C ILE A 249 6.06 21.29 -5.69
N ASN A 250 6.91 22.31 -5.56
CA ASN A 250 6.62 23.71 -5.86
C ASN A 250 6.89 24.08 -7.35
N LYS A 251 6.38 23.27 -8.29
CA LYS A 251 6.48 23.60 -9.73
C LYS A 251 5.71 24.89 -10.02
N GLU A 252 6.23 25.75 -10.90
CA GLU A 252 5.56 27.01 -11.26
C GLU A 252 5.29 27.94 -10.05
N ASN A 253 5.99 27.74 -8.92
CA ASN A 253 5.82 28.50 -7.68
C ASN A 253 4.41 28.46 -7.05
N TRP A 254 3.55 27.51 -7.42
CA TRP A 254 2.16 27.47 -6.93
C TRP A 254 2.07 27.42 -5.39
N LEU A 255 3.00 26.70 -4.73
CA LEU A 255 3.01 26.58 -3.27
C LEU A 255 3.53 27.86 -2.63
N THR A 256 4.54 28.50 -3.24
CA THR A 256 5.05 29.81 -2.81
C THR A 256 3.95 30.86 -2.85
N GLU A 257 3.23 30.96 -3.96
CA GLU A 257 2.11 31.91 -4.16
C GLU A 257 1.01 31.62 -3.14
N ARG A 258 0.58 30.36 -3.04
CA ARG A 258 -0.50 29.96 -2.13
C ARG A 258 -0.19 30.26 -0.66
N ILE A 259 1.05 30.05 -0.21
CA ILE A 259 1.47 30.40 1.15
C ILE A 259 1.53 31.93 1.32
N SER A 260 2.12 32.63 0.35
CA SER A 260 2.36 34.08 0.42
C SER A 260 1.06 34.89 0.43
N ASP A 261 0.02 34.40 -0.26
CA ASP A 261 -1.29 35.03 -0.40
C ASP A 261 -2.26 34.73 0.75
N ASP A 262 -1.91 33.80 1.64
CA ASP A 262 -2.77 33.42 2.78
C ASP A 262 -2.35 34.17 4.06
N PRO A 263 -3.08 35.24 4.44
CA PRO A 263 -2.68 36.07 5.58
C PRO A 263 -2.71 35.31 6.90
N LYS A 264 -3.49 34.22 7.00
CA LYS A 264 -3.64 33.42 8.23
C LYS A 264 -2.68 32.23 8.29
N PHE A 265 -1.80 32.05 7.32
CA PHE A 265 -0.93 30.86 7.24
C PHE A 265 -0.05 30.67 8.48
N LEU A 266 0.39 31.77 9.10
CA LEU A 266 1.26 31.75 10.28
C LEU A 266 0.51 31.65 11.61
N GLN A 267 -0.83 31.55 11.62
CA GLN A 267 -1.61 31.29 12.83
C GLN A 267 -1.48 29.81 13.21
N LEU A 268 -0.47 29.49 14.01
CA LEU A 268 -0.04 28.11 14.27
C LEU A 268 0.09 27.85 15.77
N ASP A 269 -0.48 26.74 16.22
CA ASP A 269 -0.33 26.32 17.60
C ASP A 269 0.99 25.54 17.77
N SER A 270 1.92 26.12 18.54
CA SER A 270 3.26 25.58 18.84
C SER A 270 4.10 25.23 17.59
N PRO A 271 4.49 26.23 16.77
CA PRO A 271 5.22 26.00 15.52
C PRO A 271 6.66 25.52 15.76
N ASN A 272 7.14 24.62 14.88
CA ASN A 272 8.55 24.27 14.82
C ASN A 272 9.30 25.30 13.95
N VAL A 273 9.62 26.45 14.55
CA VAL A 273 10.30 27.58 13.88
C VAL A 273 11.59 27.15 13.18
N GLN A 274 12.37 26.26 13.83
CA GLN A 274 13.65 25.76 13.33
C GLN A 274 13.52 24.97 12.01
N ARG A 275 12.36 24.36 11.75
CA ARG A 275 12.06 23.70 10.47
C ARG A 275 11.32 24.61 9.51
N LEU A 276 10.39 25.43 10.03
CA LEU A 276 9.53 26.28 9.22
C LEU A 276 10.32 27.35 8.47
N ILE A 277 11.16 28.12 9.17
CA ILE A 277 11.88 29.26 8.57
C ILE A 277 12.79 28.83 7.41
N PRO A 278 13.65 27.79 7.56
CA PRO A 278 14.43 27.30 6.42
C PRO A 278 13.58 26.80 5.25
N ALA A 279 12.45 26.17 5.51
CA ALA A 279 11.55 25.69 4.46
C ALA A 279 10.89 26.84 3.70
N LEU A 280 10.43 27.89 4.39
CA LEU A 280 9.91 29.11 3.77
C LEU A 280 10.97 29.84 2.93
N LYS A 281 12.21 29.90 3.43
CA LYS A 281 13.36 30.43 2.68
C LYS A 281 13.63 29.62 1.42
N ALA A 282 13.64 28.29 1.51
CA ALA A 282 13.87 27.42 0.36
C ALA A 282 12.80 27.60 -0.74
N LEU A 283 11.57 27.88 -0.35
CA LEU A 283 10.47 28.19 -1.27
C LEU A 283 10.44 29.66 -1.73
N SER A 284 11.34 30.51 -1.21
CA SER A 284 11.35 31.95 -1.48
C SER A 284 10.01 32.64 -1.18
N VAL A 285 9.31 32.20 -0.13
CA VAL A 285 8.04 32.78 0.32
C VAL A 285 8.23 34.23 0.76
N ARG A 286 7.30 35.10 0.36
CA ARG A 286 7.27 36.51 0.79
C ARG A 286 5.84 36.93 1.09
N PHE A 287 5.51 37.06 2.37
CA PHE A 287 4.18 37.49 2.79
C PHE A 287 3.92 38.96 2.40
N SER A 288 2.75 39.21 1.83
CA SER A 288 2.26 40.58 1.56
C SER A 288 1.38 41.12 2.69
N GLN A 289 0.79 40.23 3.47
CA GLN A 289 0.02 40.52 4.67
C GLN A 289 0.15 39.34 5.62
N ILE A 290 0.16 39.61 6.93
CA ILE A 290 0.14 38.59 7.98
C ILE A 290 -0.91 38.99 9.01
N ASP A 291 -1.93 38.15 9.15
CA ASP A 291 -2.89 38.21 10.24
C ASP A 291 -2.39 37.28 11.35
N TYR A 292 -2.14 37.80 12.55
CA TYR A 292 -1.55 37.03 13.64
C TYR A 292 -2.29 37.27 14.97
N ARG A 293 -2.28 36.25 15.84
CA ARG A 293 -2.73 36.34 17.23
C ARG A 293 -1.56 36.76 18.13
N GLU A 294 -1.83 37.15 19.36
CA GLU A 294 -0.76 37.48 20.32
C GLU A 294 0.25 36.33 20.51
N GLU A 295 -0.24 35.09 20.51
CA GLU A 295 0.56 33.86 20.63
C GLU A 295 1.54 33.67 19.45
N ASP A 296 1.19 34.21 18.27
CA ASP A 296 1.97 34.04 17.04
C ASP A 296 3.08 35.11 16.88
N ILE A 297 3.12 36.14 17.75
CA ILE A 297 4.06 37.28 17.67
C ILE A 297 5.52 36.82 17.56
N SER A 298 5.90 35.76 18.29
CA SER A 298 7.25 35.22 18.26
C SER A 298 7.63 34.69 16.87
N LEU A 299 6.75 33.93 16.22
CA LEU A 299 6.97 33.42 14.87
C LEU A 299 6.99 34.56 13.83
N VAL A 300 6.06 35.51 13.94
CA VAL A 300 6.01 36.66 13.02
C VAL A 300 7.28 37.51 13.14
N ARG A 301 7.82 37.67 14.35
CA ARG A 301 9.09 38.37 14.57
C ARG A 301 10.23 37.70 13.80
N GLU A 302 10.35 36.38 13.89
CA GLU A 302 11.37 35.61 13.17
C GLU A 302 11.21 35.75 11.65
N VAL A 303 9.97 35.68 11.13
CA VAL A 303 9.67 35.90 9.71
C VAL A 303 10.11 37.29 9.25
N CYS A 304 9.90 38.33 10.07
CA CYS A 304 10.36 39.68 9.75
C CYS A 304 11.88 39.82 9.84
N GLN A 305 12.52 39.25 10.85
CA GLN A 305 13.99 39.28 11.00
C GLN A 305 14.68 38.58 9.82
N GLU A 306 14.04 37.55 9.28
CA GLU A 306 14.54 36.77 8.15
C GLU A 306 14.12 37.32 6.79
N ASN A 307 13.52 38.52 6.75
CA ASN A 307 13.12 39.24 5.54
C ASN A 307 12.17 38.44 4.62
N LEU A 308 11.32 37.59 5.20
CA LEU A 308 10.36 36.75 4.47
C LEU A 308 9.05 37.48 4.13
N TYR A 309 9.14 38.77 3.79
CA TYR A 309 7.98 39.61 3.50
C TYR A 309 8.23 40.55 2.31
N THR A 310 7.16 41.04 1.71
CA THR A 310 7.22 42.10 0.69
C THR A 310 7.11 43.46 1.38
N LEU A 311 7.94 44.42 0.97
CA LEU A 311 7.91 45.75 1.54
C LEU A 311 6.67 46.50 1.04
N ASN A 312 5.66 46.59 1.89
CA ASN A 312 4.43 47.32 1.64
C ASN A 312 3.88 47.90 2.96
N LEU A 313 2.84 48.72 2.89
CA LEU A 313 2.28 49.39 4.08
C LEU A 313 1.78 48.40 5.14
N SER A 314 1.15 47.29 4.72
CA SER A 314 0.63 46.27 5.63
C SER A 314 1.76 45.62 6.42
N MET A 315 2.81 45.18 5.73
CA MET A 315 3.98 44.57 6.36
C MET A 315 4.81 45.56 7.19
N LEU A 316 4.88 46.83 6.81
CA LEU A 316 5.48 47.87 7.64
C LEU A 316 4.74 48.04 8.97
N LYS A 317 3.40 48.06 8.94
CA LYS A 317 2.57 48.10 10.16
C LYS A 317 2.84 46.89 11.04
N THR A 318 2.87 45.69 10.45
CA THR A 318 3.18 44.45 11.17
C THR A 318 4.56 44.46 11.79
N ALA A 319 5.60 44.83 11.04
CA ALA A 319 6.97 44.90 11.54
C ALA A 319 7.10 45.93 12.67
N MET A 320 6.47 47.10 12.55
CA MET A 320 6.48 48.13 13.59
C MET A 320 5.81 47.66 14.88
N ALA A 321 4.71 46.93 14.79
CA ALA A 321 4.01 46.38 15.95
C ALA A 321 4.82 45.25 16.62
N VAL A 322 5.39 44.33 15.83
CA VAL A 322 6.00 43.08 16.33
C VAL A 322 7.45 43.26 16.79
N ILE A 323 8.23 44.10 16.09
CA ILE A 323 9.65 44.34 16.37
C ILE A 323 9.82 45.49 17.36
N TRP A 324 9.10 46.60 17.17
CA TRP A 324 9.28 47.83 17.95
C TRP A 324 8.18 48.10 18.98
N SER A 325 7.17 47.20 19.10
CA SER A 325 6.05 47.35 20.03
C SER A 325 5.28 48.67 19.87
N ILE A 326 5.22 49.20 18.64
CA ILE A 326 4.52 50.46 18.35
C ILE A 326 3.03 50.18 18.11
N PRO A 327 2.11 50.88 18.81
CA PRO A 327 0.68 50.71 18.60
C PRO A 327 0.27 51.07 17.16
N PRO A 328 -0.68 50.34 16.53
CA PRO A 328 -1.11 50.59 15.15
C PRO A 328 -1.56 52.03 14.89
N ALA A 329 -2.15 52.70 15.89
CA ALA A 329 -2.59 54.09 15.81
C ALA A 329 -1.45 55.11 15.67
N GLU A 330 -0.25 54.81 16.18
CA GLU A 330 0.92 55.69 16.06
C GLU A 330 1.71 55.43 14.77
N VAL A 331 1.57 54.25 14.17
CA VAL A 331 2.30 53.83 12.97
C VAL A 331 2.04 54.76 11.78
N GLU A 332 0.79 55.20 11.58
CA GLU A 332 0.44 56.09 10.47
C GLU A 332 1.04 57.49 10.61
N SER A 333 1.34 57.92 11.84
CA SER A 333 1.90 59.25 12.12
C SER A 333 3.43 59.30 12.20
N ARG A 334 4.09 58.15 12.45
CA ARG A 334 5.53 58.07 12.77
C ARG A 334 6.37 57.26 11.79
N SER A 335 5.76 56.62 10.79
CA SER A 335 6.44 55.64 9.92
C SER A 335 7.69 56.23 9.25
N TYR A 336 7.65 57.48 8.77
CA TYR A 336 8.81 58.11 8.12
C TYR A 336 9.93 58.49 9.11
N THR A 337 9.59 59.05 10.27
CA THR A 337 10.58 59.54 11.25
C THR A 337 11.23 58.42 12.07
N HIS A 338 10.53 57.30 12.28
CA HIS A 338 11.08 56.13 12.98
C HIS A 338 12.06 55.35 12.11
N ILE A 339 11.76 55.14 10.81
CA ILE A 339 12.66 54.50 9.85
C ILE A 339 13.98 55.28 9.75
N LEU A 340 13.94 56.61 9.78
CA LEU A 340 15.13 57.46 9.77
C LEU A 340 15.98 57.38 11.06
N ARG A 341 15.38 57.05 12.21
CA ARG A 341 16.07 56.97 13.51
C ARG A 341 16.63 55.59 13.83
N HIS A 342 16.18 54.56 13.12
CA HIS A 342 16.64 53.17 13.26
C HIS A 342 16.91 52.58 11.86
N PRO A 343 17.87 53.11 11.11
CA PRO A 343 18.35 52.46 9.90
C PRO A 343 19.00 51.12 10.30
N GLY A 344 18.66 50.06 9.58
CA GLY A 344 19.21 48.72 9.80
C GLY A 344 20.72 48.65 9.62
#